data_AF-A0A937YPS8-F1
#
_entry.id   AF-A0A937YPS8-F1
#
_cell.length_a   1.000
_cell.length_b   1.000
_cell.length_c   1.000
_cell.angle_alpha   90.00
_cell.angle_beta   90.00
_cell.angle_gamma   90.00
#
_symmetry.space_group_name_H-M   'P 1'
#
loop_
_entity.id
_entity.type
_entity.pdbx_description
1 polymer ?
#
loop_
_entity_poly.entity_id
_entity_poly.type
_entity_poly.pdbx_seq_one_letter_code
_entity_poly.pdbx_strand_id
1 'polypeptide(L)'
;MRWSARTSHNPLIDGTLIAVLWFAIALMTIAALGLLALPFLRRRMTMASREAYDLAVYRDQLRELEQDLARGVISEGEADAAKLEIQRRMLRVAPAAAGAGAKPAAAGATPAPRGHRLFRYASMGSLGLAVPAIALGLYAALGSPHLPSKPFSEAQREAV
;
A
#
# COMPACT_ATOMS: atom_id res chain seq x y z
N MET A 1 42.77 -21.16 46.69
CA MET A 1 42.39 -21.91 45.47
C MET A 1 41.74 -20.94 44.49
N ARG A 2 42.35 -20.69 43.33
CA ARG A 2 41.84 -19.74 42.31
C ARG A 2 41.20 -20.54 41.18
N TRP A 3 39.88 -20.63 41.16
CA TRP A 3 39.14 -21.22 40.04
C TRP A 3 39.20 -20.24 38.85
N SER A 4 39.89 -20.62 37.78
CA SER A 4 39.80 -19.92 36.50
C SER A 4 38.69 -20.57 35.67
N ALA A 5 37.50 -19.98 35.72
CA ALA A 5 36.42 -20.35 34.81
C ALA A 5 36.83 -20.01 33.38
N ARG A 6 37.26 -21.02 32.62
CA ARG A 6 37.47 -20.92 31.18
C ARG A 6 36.10 -20.97 30.52
N THR A 7 35.48 -19.81 30.32
CA THR A 7 34.35 -19.69 29.40
C THR A 7 34.88 -19.96 28.00
N SER A 8 34.55 -21.13 27.45
CA SER A 8 34.77 -21.41 26.03
C SER A 8 33.78 -20.56 25.23
N HIS A 9 34.07 -19.28 25.08
CA HIS A 9 33.39 -18.42 24.13
C HIS A 9 33.73 -18.96 22.75
N ASN A 10 32.74 -19.52 22.07
CA ASN A 10 32.92 -20.07 20.74
C ASN A 10 32.48 -18.97 19.77
N PRO A 11 33.39 -18.10 19.31
CA PRO A 11 33.04 -16.84 18.62
C PRO A 11 32.26 -17.08 17.32
N LEU A 12 32.38 -18.29 16.77
CA LEU A 12 31.65 -18.74 15.59
C LEU A 12 30.14 -18.89 15.87
N ILE A 13 29.74 -19.29 17.07
CA ILE A 13 28.33 -19.49 17.46
C ILE A 13 27.69 -18.13 17.78
N ASP A 14 28.40 -17.26 18.49
CA ASP A 14 27.86 -15.96 18.90
C ASP A 14 27.57 -15.05 17.69
N GLY A 15 28.49 -15.00 16.72
CA GLY A 15 28.31 -14.20 15.50
C GLY A 15 27.24 -14.75 14.56
N THR A 16 27.11 -16.08 14.45
CA THR A 16 26.11 -16.70 13.57
C THR A 16 24.70 -16.57 14.12
N LEU A 17 24.49 -16.70 15.43
CA LEU A 17 23.18 -16.48 16.05
C LEU A 17 22.70 -15.03 15.89
N ILE A 18 23.59 -14.05 16.05
CA ILE A 18 23.29 -12.64 15.80
C ILE A 18 22.94 -12.41 14.33
N ALA A 19 23.74 -12.95 13.39
CA ALA A 19 23.48 -12.81 11.95
C ALA A 19 22.14 -13.44 11.53
N VAL A 20 21.81 -14.63 12.05
CA VAL A 20 20.54 -15.33 11.76
C VAL A 20 19.35 -14.53 12.30
N LEU A 21 19.45 -13.94 13.49
CA LEU A 21 18.41 -13.07 14.04
C LEU A 21 18.16 -11.86 13.13
N TRP A 22 19.22 -11.15 12.73
CA TRP A 22 19.10 -9.99 11.83
C TRP A 22 18.52 -10.38 10.47
N PHE A 23 18.89 -11.54 9.93
CA PHE A 23 18.33 -12.05 8.69
C PHE A 23 16.83 -12.36 8.83
N ALA A 24 16.42 -13.01 9.94
CA ALA A 24 15.02 -13.29 10.22
C ALA A 24 14.20 -12.00 10.37
N ILE A 25 14.71 -11.00 11.09
CA ILE A 25 14.07 -9.69 11.24
C ILE A 25 13.92 -9.01 9.88
N ALA A 26 15.00 -8.94 9.09
CA ALA A 26 14.97 -8.34 7.76
C ALA A 26 13.93 -9.03 6.85
N LEU A 27 13.89 -10.36 6.87
CA LEU A 27 12.93 -11.14 6.09
C LEU A 27 11.48 -10.87 6.53
N MET A 28 11.22 -10.82 7.83
CA MET A 28 9.89 -10.49 8.38
C MET A 28 9.47 -9.06 8.02
N THR A 29 10.39 -8.09 8.07
CA THR A 29 10.12 -6.70 7.67
C THR A 29 9.80 -6.61 6.18
N ILE A 30 10.58 -7.26 5.32
CA ILE A 30 10.33 -7.31 3.87
C ILE A 30 8.97 -7.97 3.59
N ALA A 31 8.65 -9.07 4.27
CA ALA A 31 7.36 -9.74 4.13
C ALA A 31 6.20 -8.84 4.56
N ALA A 32 6.33 -8.13 5.69
CA ALA A 32 5.31 -7.20 6.18
C ALA A 32 5.11 -6.01 5.22
N LEU A 33 6.19 -5.39 4.77
CA LEU A 33 6.15 -4.32 3.76
C LEU A 33 5.54 -4.83 2.45
N GLY A 34 5.89 -6.04 2.03
CA GLY A 34 5.34 -6.70 0.85
C GLY A 34 3.84 -6.92 0.97
N LEU A 35 3.35 -7.44 2.11
CA LEU A 35 1.93 -7.63 2.38
C LEU A 35 1.18 -6.29 2.35
N LEU A 36 1.79 -5.24 2.89
CA LEU A 36 1.21 -3.90 2.92
C LEU A 36 1.20 -3.25 1.53
N ALA A 37 2.22 -3.50 0.70
CA ALA A 37 2.35 -2.95 -0.66
C ALA A 37 1.50 -3.69 -1.70
N LEU A 38 1.28 -5.00 -1.53
CA LEU A 38 0.52 -5.85 -2.46
C LEU A 38 -0.88 -5.31 -2.84
N PRO A 39 -1.75 -4.86 -1.90
CA PRO A 39 -3.06 -4.32 -2.26
C PRO A 39 -2.96 -3.03 -3.09
N PHE A 40 -1.94 -2.19 -2.87
CA PHE A 40 -1.73 -1.00 -3.69
C PHE A 40 -1.32 -1.36 -5.12
N LEU A 41 -0.44 -2.35 -5.27
CA LEU A 41 0.05 -2.78 -6.57
C LEU A 41 -1.07 -3.47 -7.37
N ARG A 42 -1.84 -4.36 -6.73
CA ARG A 42 -3.03 -4.99 -7.33
C ARG A 42 -4.06 -3.97 -7.79
N ARG A 43 -4.35 -2.96 -6.95
CA ARG A 43 -5.29 -1.89 -7.31
C ARG A 43 -4.81 -1.06 -8.49
N ARG A 44 -3.51 -0.74 -8.58
CA ARG A 44 -2.94 -0.04 -9.74
C ARG A 44 -3.12 -0.85 -11.02
N MET A 45 -2.88 -2.16 -10.98
CA MET A 45 -3.12 -3.04 -12.13
C MET A 45 -4.60 -3.05 -12.56
N THR A 46 -5.53 -3.16 -11.61
CA THR A 46 -6.98 -3.14 -11.92
C THR A 46 -7.46 -1.79 -12.48
N MET A 47 -6.92 -0.67 -11.97
CA MET A 47 -7.22 0.66 -12.51
C MET A 47 -6.67 0.80 -13.93
N ALA A 48 -5.41 0.41 -14.17
CA ALA A 48 -4.80 0.43 -15.49
C ALA A 48 -5.56 -0.45 -16.50
N SER A 49 -6.06 -1.62 -16.09
CA SER A 49 -6.90 -2.46 -16.96
C SER A 49 -8.25 -1.82 -17.29
N ARG A 50 -8.84 -1.08 -16.34
CA ARG A 50 -10.12 -0.37 -16.57
C ARG A 50 -9.93 0.84 -17.48
N GLU A 51 -8.88 1.62 -17.28
CA GLU A 51 -8.52 2.75 -18.14
C GLU A 51 -8.26 2.30 -19.59
N ALA A 52 -7.54 1.18 -19.77
CA ALA A 52 -7.31 0.60 -21.08
C ALA A 52 -8.61 0.15 -21.77
N TYR A 53 -9.53 -0.45 -21.00
CA TYR A 53 -10.86 -0.84 -21.50
C TYR A 53 -11.70 0.38 -21.90
N ASP A 54 -11.78 1.40 -21.05
CA ASP A 54 -12.56 2.62 -21.32
C ASP A 54 -12.03 3.35 -22.58
N LEU A 55 -10.70 3.38 -22.77
CA LEU A 55 -10.09 3.96 -23.97
C LEU A 55 -10.46 3.18 -25.24
N ALA A 56 -10.54 1.85 -25.18
CA ALA A 56 -10.98 1.03 -26.31
C ALA A 56 -12.44 1.35 -26.69
N VAL A 57 -13.32 1.54 -25.70
CA VAL A 57 -14.72 1.93 -25.92
C VAL A 57 -14.83 3.29 -26.60
N TYR A 58 -14.09 4.31 -26.13
CA TYR A 58 -14.13 5.65 -26.77
C TYR A 58 -13.61 5.62 -28.23
N ARG A 59 -12.62 4.78 -28.54
CA ARG A 59 -12.16 4.58 -29.93
C ARG A 59 -13.20 3.90 -30.81
N ASP A 60 -14.07 3.10 -30.22
CA ASP A 60 -15.21 2.49 -30.92
C ASP A 60 -16.30 3.52 -31.19
N GLN A 61 -16.62 4.35 -30.19
CA GLN A 61 -17.59 5.45 -30.34
C GLN A 61 -17.21 6.45 -31.43
N LEU A 62 -15.92 6.76 -31.58
CA LEU A 62 -15.45 7.62 -32.68
C LEU A 62 -15.68 6.98 -34.05
N ARG A 63 -15.47 5.66 -34.17
CA ARG A 63 -15.72 4.92 -35.42
C ARG A 63 -17.20 4.84 -35.74
N GLU A 64 -18.04 4.63 -34.73
CA GLU A 64 -19.49 4.64 -34.90
C GLU A 64 -20.00 6.02 -35.31
N LEU A 65 -19.49 7.08 -34.69
CA LEU A 65 -19.81 8.47 -35.04
C LEU A 65 -19.42 8.81 -36.49
N GLU A 66 -18.26 8.36 -36.96
CA GLU A 66 -17.83 8.52 -38.36
C GLU A 66 -18.75 7.77 -39.32
N GLN A 67 -19.22 6.57 -38.95
CA GLN A 67 -20.19 5.82 -39.74
C GLN A 67 -21.57 6.48 -39.76
N ASP A 68 -22.04 7.03 -38.65
CA ASP A 68 -23.31 7.76 -38.58
C ASP A 68 -23.29 9.03 -39.41
N LEU A 69 -22.16 9.74 -39.42
CA LEU A 69 -21.93 10.88 -40.30
C LEU A 69 -21.94 10.44 -41.76
N ALA A 70 -21.23 9.36 -42.11
CA ALA A 70 -21.20 8.83 -43.48
C ALA A 70 -22.57 8.32 -43.96
N ARG A 71 -23.41 7.83 -43.04
CA ARG A 71 -24.80 7.44 -43.31
C ARG A 71 -25.77 8.62 -43.36
N GLY A 72 -25.31 9.83 -43.02
CA GLY A 72 -26.15 11.03 -42.96
C GLY A 72 -27.20 10.99 -41.84
N VAL A 73 -27.00 10.16 -40.81
CA VAL A 73 -27.90 10.07 -39.65
C VAL A 73 -27.78 11.30 -38.76
N ILE A 74 -26.61 11.94 -38.76
CA ILE A 74 -26.28 13.14 -38.00
C ILE A 74 -25.64 14.19 -38.92
N SER A 75 -25.79 15.47 -38.58
CA SER A 75 -25.13 16.55 -39.32
C SER A 75 -23.64 16.68 -38.97
N GLU A 76 -22.85 17.30 -39.85
CA GLU A 76 -21.41 17.56 -39.60
C GLU A 76 -21.19 18.35 -38.30
N GLY A 77 -22.00 19.37 -38.02
CA GLY A 77 -21.89 20.16 -36.80
C GLY A 77 -22.18 19.38 -35.52
N GLU A 78 -23.12 18.43 -35.58
CA GLU A 78 -23.41 17.53 -34.45
C GLU A 78 -22.30 16.50 -34.25
N ALA A 79 -21.75 15.96 -35.35
CA ALA A 79 -20.63 15.04 -35.31
C ALA A 79 -19.37 15.70 -34.71
N ASP A 80 -19.06 16.94 -35.11
CA ASP A 80 -17.91 17.67 -34.57
C ASP A 80 -18.07 17.98 -33.07
N ALA A 81 -19.26 18.40 -32.65
CA ALA A 81 -19.56 18.63 -31.24
C ALA A 81 -19.42 17.35 -30.40
N ALA A 82 -19.96 16.23 -30.90
CA ALA A 82 -19.87 14.92 -30.23
C ALA A 82 -18.42 14.42 -30.16
N LYS A 83 -17.66 14.53 -31.26
CA LYS A 83 -16.25 14.16 -31.33
C LYS A 83 -15.41 14.91 -30.31
N LEU A 84 -15.65 16.21 -30.17
CA LEU A 84 -14.93 17.06 -29.22
C LEU A 84 -15.23 16.67 -27.75
N GLU A 85 -16.48 16.31 -27.44
CA GLU A 85 -16.85 15.83 -26.11
C GLU A 85 -16.26 14.43 -25.81
N ILE A 86 -16.26 13.51 -26.78
CA ILE A 86 -15.62 12.19 -26.63
C ILE A 86 -14.12 12.36 -26.38
N GLN A 87 -13.44 13.22 -27.15
CA GLN A 87 -12.01 13.50 -26.94
C GLN A 87 -11.74 14.12 -25.56
N ARG A 88 -12.58 15.04 -25.08
CA ARG A 88 -12.47 15.57 -23.71
C ARG A 88 -12.62 14.48 -22.65
N ARG A 89 -13.52 13.51 -22.86
CA ARG A 89 -13.70 12.36 -21.95
C ARG A 89 -12.51 11.41 -21.99
N MET A 90 -11.97 11.15 -23.18
CA MET A 90 -10.74 10.36 -23.35
C MET A 90 -9.56 11.00 -22.60
N LEU A 91 -9.38 12.32 -22.67
CA LEU A 91 -8.31 13.03 -21.95
C LEU A 91 -8.44 12.94 -20.42
N ARG A 92 -9.65 12.76 -19.89
CA ARG A 92 -9.87 12.55 -18.43
C ARG A 92 -9.53 11.13 -17.97
N VAL A 93 -9.53 10.17 -18.88
CA VAL A 93 -9.25 8.75 -18.60
C VAL A 93 -7.83 8.35 -19.02
N ALA A 94 -7.21 9.10 -19.94
CA ALA A 94 -5.83 8.90 -20.32
C ALA A 94 -4.92 9.13 -19.09
N PRO A 95 -4.04 8.16 -18.76
CA PRO A 95 -3.13 8.32 -17.64
C PRO A 95 -2.24 9.54 -17.87
N ALA A 96 -1.96 10.28 -16.80
CA ALA A 96 -0.98 11.38 -16.74
C ALA A 96 0.46 10.86 -16.95
N ALA A 97 0.70 10.19 -18.08
CA ALA A 97 2.00 9.77 -18.58
C ALA A 97 2.62 10.82 -19.52
N ALA A 98 1.96 11.97 -19.71
CA ALA A 98 2.57 13.17 -20.24
C ALA A 98 3.23 13.93 -19.06
N GLY A 99 4.55 13.82 -18.98
CA GLY A 99 5.34 14.53 -17.99
C GLY A 99 5.15 16.05 -18.05
N ALA A 100 5.28 16.65 -16.86
CA ALA A 100 5.61 18.04 -16.58
C ALA A 100 4.81 19.14 -17.31
N GLY A 101 3.92 19.79 -16.55
CA GLY A 101 3.63 21.21 -16.75
C GLY A 101 2.38 21.53 -17.55
N ALA A 102 1.20 21.24 -16.98
CA ALA A 102 0.03 22.11 -17.15
C ALA A 102 -0.98 21.80 -16.06
N LYS A 103 -1.09 22.69 -15.08
CA LYS A 103 -2.33 22.87 -14.33
C LYS A 103 -3.34 23.46 -15.33
N PRO A 104 -4.56 22.91 -15.39
CA PRO A 104 -5.70 23.80 -15.34
C PRO A 104 -6.57 23.45 -14.13
N ALA A 105 -6.88 24.50 -13.38
CA ALA A 105 -8.03 24.50 -12.50
C ALA A 105 -9.30 24.22 -13.32
N ALA A 106 -10.19 23.38 -12.80
CA ALA A 106 -11.61 23.70 -12.61
C ALA A 106 -12.45 22.46 -12.28
N ALA A 107 -13.27 22.64 -11.25
CA ALA A 107 -14.68 22.30 -11.16
C ALA A 107 -15.17 20.92 -11.64
N GLY A 108 -15.82 20.21 -10.70
CA GLY A 108 -16.75 19.12 -11.03
C GLY A 108 -16.30 17.74 -10.59
N ALA A 109 -15.66 17.60 -9.44
CA ALA A 109 -15.54 16.28 -8.81
C ALA A 109 -16.90 15.90 -8.22
N THR A 110 -17.64 15.02 -8.89
CA THR A 110 -18.77 14.30 -8.30
C THR A 110 -18.31 13.65 -6.99
N PRO A 111 -19.03 13.86 -5.87
CA PRO A 111 -18.58 13.34 -4.59
C PRO A 111 -18.81 11.82 -4.60
N ALA A 112 -17.74 11.05 -4.82
CA ALA A 112 -17.73 9.63 -4.45
C ALA A 112 -18.28 9.51 -3.01
N PRO A 113 -19.23 8.58 -2.77
CA PRO A 113 -20.02 8.55 -1.54
C PRO A 113 -19.09 8.53 -0.34
N ARG A 114 -19.31 9.48 0.58
CA ARG A 114 -18.47 9.72 1.77
C ARG A 114 -18.21 8.44 2.57
N GLY A 115 -19.11 7.45 2.50
CA GLY A 115 -18.97 6.13 3.12
C GLY A 115 -17.80 5.27 2.59
N HIS A 116 -17.47 5.31 1.30
CA HIS A 116 -16.38 4.48 0.75
C HIS A 116 -14.99 5.02 1.16
N ARG A 117 -14.89 6.32 1.45
CA ARG A 117 -13.63 6.94 1.91
C ARG A 117 -13.38 6.58 3.38
N LEU A 118 -14.42 6.59 4.21
CA LEU A 118 -14.33 6.19 5.61
C LEU A 118 -14.01 4.69 5.75
N PHE A 119 -14.64 3.82 4.94
CA PHE A 119 -14.31 2.39 4.88
C PHE A 119 -12.88 2.15 4.35
N ARG A 120 -12.38 3.00 3.44
CA ARG A 120 -10.98 3.01 2.95
C ARG A 120 -9.97 3.38 4.03
N TYR A 121 -10.25 4.39 4.86
CA TYR A 121 -9.35 4.76 5.95
C TYR A 121 -9.46 3.80 7.14
N ALA A 122 -10.64 3.26 7.40
CA ALA A 122 -10.86 2.25 8.44
C ALA A 122 -10.15 0.93 8.12
N SER A 123 -10.15 0.47 6.86
CA SER A 123 -9.40 -0.73 6.44
C SER A 123 -7.88 -0.55 6.41
N MET A 124 -7.40 0.69 6.21
CA MET A 124 -5.97 1.00 6.24
C MET A 124 -5.46 1.25 7.67
N GLY A 125 -6.30 1.81 8.54
CA GLY A 125 -6.01 2.02 9.96
C GLY A 125 -6.12 0.76 10.81
N SER A 126 -7.04 -0.16 10.47
CA SER A 126 -7.23 -1.41 11.21
C SER A 126 -5.99 -2.31 11.15
N LEU A 127 -5.27 -2.34 10.02
CA LEU A 127 -4.04 -3.11 9.89
C LEU A 127 -2.87 -2.49 10.65
N GLY A 128 -2.81 -1.14 10.72
CA GLY A 128 -1.82 -0.40 11.51
C GLY A 128 -2.03 -0.55 13.02
N LEU A 129 -3.27 -0.71 13.48
CA LEU A 129 -3.61 -0.94 14.90
C LEU A 129 -3.58 -2.43 15.29
N ALA A 130 -3.75 -3.35 14.35
CA ALA A 130 -3.73 -4.78 14.63
C ALA A 130 -2.39 -5.22 15.22
N VAL A 131 -1.27 -4.73 14.68
CA VAL A 131 0.07 -5.07 15.15
C VAL A 131 0.30 -4.69 16.63
N PRO A 132 0.10 -3.42 17.05
CA PRO A 132 0.25 -3.05 18.47
C PRO A 132 -0.81 -3.70 19.35
N ALA A 133 -2.05 -3.92 18.87
CA ALA A 133 -3.08 -4.60 19.65
C ALA A 133 -2.73 -6.07 19.93
N ILE A 134 -2.21 -6.79 18.93
CA ILE A 134 -1.73 -8.17 19.10
C ILE A 134 -0.52 -8.20 20.02
N ALA A 135 0.43 -7.27 19.87
CA ALA A 135 1.60 -7.20 20.74
C ALA A 135 1.21 -6.95 22.22
N LEU A 136 0.30 -6.01 22.47
CA LEU A 136 -0.23 -5.73 23.81
C LEU A 136 -1.02 -6.92 24.36
N GLY A 137 -1.83 -7.59 23.54
CA GLY A 137 -2.57 -8.80 23.94
C GLY A 137 -1.65 -9.95 24.30
N LEU A 138 -0.60 -10.19 23.50
CA LEU A 138 0.41 -11.21 23.81
C LEU A 138 1.21 -10.86 25.07
N TYR A 139 1.58 -9.59 25.26
CA TYR A 139 2.24 -9.15 26.50
C TYR A 139 1.34 -9.28 27.72
N ALA A 140 0.04 -9.00 27.60
CA ALA A 140 -0.89 -9.21 28.70
C ALA A 140 -1.12 -10.70 29.02
N ALA A 141 -1.09 -11.57 28.01
CA ALA A 141 -1.32 -13.02 28.17
C ALA A 141 -0.07 -13.79 28.65
N LEU A 142 1.11 -13.46 28.15
CA LEU A 142 2.37 -14.17 28.44
C LEU A 142 3.31 -13.38 29.36
N GLY A 143 3.19 -12.05 29.39
CA GLY A 143 4.04 -11.19 30.20
C GLY A 143 3.61 -11.17 31.66
N SER A 144 4.48 -10.63 32.51
CA SER A 144 4.25 -10.52 33.94
C SER A 144 4.30 -9.05 34.38
N PRO A 145 3.31 -8.23 33.98
CA PRO A 145 3.31 -6.78 34.20
C PRO A 145 3.30 -6.36 35.68
N HIS A 146 2.97 -7.31 36.57
CA HIS A 146 2.88 -7.08 38.01
C HIS A 146 4.17 -7.43 38.76
N LEU A 147 5.23 -7.86 38.06
CA LEU A 147 6.51 -8.13 38.73
C LEU A 147 7.16 -6.80 39.15
N PRO A 148 7.49 -6.63 40.45
CA PRO A 148 8.29 -5.51 40.90
C PRO A 148 9.64 -5.56 40.20
N SER A 149 10.10 -4.43 39.66
CA SER A 149 11.43 -4.35 39.08
C SER A 149 12.48 -4.63 40.16
N LYS A 150 13.17 -5.76 40.05
CA LYS A 150 14.33 -6.06 40.90
C LYS A 150 15.51 -5.18 40.45
N PRO A 151 16.06 -4.32 41.32
CA PRO A 151 17.23 -3.54 40.97
C PRO A 151 18.41 -4.49 40.72
N PHE A 152 19.16 -4.25 39.65
CA PHE A 152 20.32 -5.06 39.23
C PHE A 152 21.34 -5.29 40.37
N SER A 153 21.38 -4.39 41.36
CA SER A 153 22.26 -4.46 42.53
C SER A 153 21.90 -5.57 43.53
N GLU A 154 20.65 -6.03 43.60
CA GLU A 154 20.25 -7.12 44.51
C GLU A 154 20.53 -8.50 43.90
N ALA A 155 20.27 -8.67 42.60
CA ALA A 155 20.57 -9.92 41.89
C ALA A 155 22.07 -10.28 41.91
N GLN A 156 22.94 -9.26 41.95
CA GLN A 156 24.39 -9.42 42.02
C GLN A 156 24.91 -9.71 43.44
N ARG A 157 24.11 -9.43 44.47
CA ARG A 157 24.44 -9.72 45.89
C ARG A 157 23.99 -11.11 46.34
N GLU A 158 23.00 -11.68 45.68
CA GLU A 158 22.49 -13.04 45.98
C GLU A 158 23.30 -14.13 45.25
N ALA A 159 24.10 -13.76 44.24
CA ALA A 159 24.96 -14.65 43.46
C ALA A 159 26.44 -14.67 43.92
N VAL A 160 26.75 -14.06 45.08
CA VAL A 160 28.07 -14.04 45.72
C VAL A 160 27.96 -14.69 47.08
#